data_AF-A0A8T6CHR5-F1
#
_entry.id   AF-A0A8T6CHR5-F1
#
_cell.length_a   1.000
_cell.length_b   1.000
_cell.length_c   1.000
_cell.angle_alpha   90.00
_cell.angle_beta   90.00
_cell.angle_gamma   90.00
#
_symmetry.space_group_name_H-M   'P 1'
#
loop_
_entity.id
_entity.type
_entity.pdbx_description
1 polymer ?
#
loop_
_entity_poly.entity_id
_entity_poly.type
_entity_poly.pdbx_seq_one_letter_code
_entity_poly.pdbx_strand_id
1 'polypeptide(L)'
;MFCKHLVYLPDIGPGGAAQHTEDHDDGLEASTYTEADVFAPEYRPPRLDRVWFPAGDGGYGQVQSLQQLLLRWFGVAGLDVEVEVDSVDDDSDVPDGEEVVDQPERLPTAPSSETPQTILNKRRVARIVDKLEGAMTSSQFLEGRSPDYLATDLRVASVLLGVGLGKGWLERDRFFELTHSIWSSLFFGRGPGTEGWLEHRARTSEDRKAFLGSMRSAELSAALIGWYLAALTPHSGMSPEGARFSLAAALAVARLPWLWNGGSDDDIRTELSLLLAHTAERGADDQERSSWAAAEWVRLVRRGQALRRLEAAIRDARLEVLRERIRVDELRPGDVLWQGTAGLGVVLRPRSRSGRDSVPVLKLEGDGGETAFVAWATVPVRALLDVDVIPWTQEFDHGPRRVLREFVHELSMAVPRP
;
A
#
# COMPACT_ATOMS: atom_id res chain seq x y z
N MET A 1 -15.87 25.76 -19.87
CA MET A 1 -16.22 24.32 -19.76
C MET A 1 -15.16 23.68 -18.86
N PHE A 2 -15.56 22.82 -17.91
CA PHE A 2 -14.75 22.16 -16.86
C PHE A 2 -14.51 22.91 -15.54
N CYS A 3 -15.58 23.27 -14.82
CA CYS A 3 -15.54 23.55 -13.37
C CYS A 3 -16.81 23.01 -12.67
N LYS A 4 -17.18 21.75 -12.90
CA LYS A 4 -18.21 21.06 -12.13
C LYS A 4 -17.76 19.61 -11.97
N HIS A 5 -17.24 19.27 -10.79
CA HIS A 5 -17.32 17.97 -10.10
C HIS A 5 -16.36 18.02 -8.90
N LEU A 6 -16.74 18.77 -7.86
CA LEU A 6 -16.23 18.57 -6.51
C LEU A 6 -17.43 18.77 -5.58
N VAL A 7 -18.04 17.67 -5.15
CA VAL A 7 -18.98 17.69 -4.04
C VAL A 7 -18.36 16.85 -2.94
N TYR A 8 -17.71 17.52 -2.01
CA TYR A 8 -17.56 17.00 -0.66
C TYR A 8 -17.64 18.15 0.35
N LEU A 9 -18.71 18.12 1.15
CA LEU A 9 -18.82 18.71 2.48
C LEU A 9 -20.00 18.05 3.21
N PRO A 10 -19.80 17.47 4.40
CA PRO A 10 -20.87 17.36 5.37
C PRO A 10 -21.04 18.71 6.08
N ASP A 11 -22.27 19.21 6.09
CA ASP A 11 -22.67 20.42 6.79
C ASP A 11 -22.71 20.14 8.31
N ILE A 12 -21.89 20.85 9.08
CA ILE A 12 -21.95 20.79 10.54
C ILE A 12 -23.04 21.78 11.00
N GLY A 13 -24.25 21.28 11.21
CA GLY A 13 -25.34 22.01 11.85
C GLY A 13 -25.82 21.33 13.14
N PRO A 14 -25.86 22.02 14.30
CA PRO A 14 -26.55 21.53 15.49
C PRO A 14 -28.06 21.73 15.32
N GLY A 15 -28.85 20.85 15.95
CA GLY A 15 -30.28 20.67 15.70
C GLY A 15 -31.17 21.92 15.65
N GLY A 16 -32.20 21.86 14.81
CA GLY A 16 -33.28 22.84 14.75
C GLY A 16 -34.34 22.43 13.72
N ALA A 17 -35.61 22.59 14.07
CA ALA A 17 -36.76 22.12 13.32
C ALA A 17 -36.96 22.82 11.96
N ALA A 18 -37.70 22.12 11.09
CA ALA A 18 -38.23 22.52 9.79
C ALA A 18 -38.39 24.03 9.53
N GLN A 19 -37.86 24.50 8.38
CA GLN A 19 -38.48 25.54 7.57
C GLN A 19 -38.00 25.49 6.11
N HIS A 20 -38.95 25.69 5.21
CA HIS A 20 -38.80 25.89 3.77
C HIS A 20 -38.04 27.21 3.50
N THR A 21 -37.00 27.17 2.67
CA THR A 21 -36.39 28.34 1.97
C THR A 21 -35.52 27.77 0.84
N GLU A 22 -35.92 27.97 -0.43
CA GLU A 22 -35.42 29.01 -1.34
C GLU A 22 -33.95 28.82 -1.71
N ASP A 23 -33.72 28.53 -3.01
CA ASP A 23 -32.42 28.41 -3.67
C ASP A 23 -31.60 29.70 -3.48
N HIS A 24 -30.79 29.73 -2.43
CA HIS A 24 -29.67 30.65 -2.31
C HIS A 24 -28.41 29.93 -2.79
N ASP A 25 -27.95 30.32 -3.98
CA ASP A 25 -26.61 30.05 -4.52
C ASP A 25 -25.58 30.87 -3.72
N ASP A 26 -25.43 30.53 -2.44
CA ASP A 26 -24.34 31.03 -1.62
C ASP A 26 -23.08 30.29 -2.06
N GLY A 27 -22.11 31.06 -2.55
CA GLY A 27 -20.80 30.59 -2.98
C GLY A 27 -20.07 29.89 -1.83
N LEU A 28 -20.35 28.60 -1.66
CA LEU A 28 -19.63 27.70 -0.77
C LEU A 28 -18.19 27.63 -1.26
N GLU A 29 -17.33 28.47 -0.66
CA GLU A 29 -15.89 28.29 -0.75
C GLU A 29 -15.60 26.84 -0.36
N ALA A 30 -14.97 26.10 -1.28
CA ALA A 30 -14.66 24.69 -1.07
C ALA A 30 -13.88 24.55 0.24
N SER A 31 -14.48 23.91 1.25
CA SER A 31 -13.77 23.69 2.51
C SER A 31 -12.51 22.88 2.22
N THR A 32 -11.39 23.34 2.75
CA THR A 32 -10.15 22.57 2.75
C THR A 32 -10.35 21.28 3.54
N TYR A 33 -10.15 20.15 2.88
CA TYR A 33 -10.07 18.83 3.51
C TYR A 33 -9.21 18.86 4.78
N THR A 34 -9.75 18.31 5.86
CA THR A 34 -9.10 18.15 7.15
C THR A 34 -8.91 16.67 7.47
N GLU A 35 -7.91 16.33 8.28
CA GLU A 35 -7.68 14.95 8.72
C GLU A 35 -8.85 14.36 9.53
N ALA A 36 -9.76 15.21 10.04
CA ALA A 36 -10.97 14.77 10.73
C ALA A 36 -12.01 14.20 9.75
N ASP A 37 -12.06 14.72 8.52
CA ASP A 37 -13.06 14.35 7.51
C ASP A 37 -12.94 12.88 7.10
N VAL A 38 -11.74 12.31 7.19
CA VAL A 38 -11.45 10.89 6.93
C VAL A 38 -12.29 9.95 7.79
N PHE A 39 -12.66 10.37 9.00
CA PHE A 39 -13.44 9.57 9.95
C PHE A 39 -14.95 9.88 9.90
N ALA A 40 -15.37 10.88 9.11
CA ALA A 40 -16.78 11.23 8.97
C ALA A 40 -17.57 10.06 8.38
N PRO A 41 -18.80 9.78 8.87
CA PRO A 41 -19.66 8.74 8.31
C PRO A 41 -19.98 8.98 6.83
N GLU A 42 -20.04 10.23 6.39
CA GLU A 42 -20.33 10.61 5.00
C GLU A 42 -19.12 10.47 4.07
N TYR A 43 -17.92 10.24 4.59
CA TYR A 43 -16.73 10.13 3.74
C TYR A 43 -16.82 8.89 2.86
N ARG A 44 -17.02 9.14 1.56
CA ARG A 44 -17.16 8.12 0.53
C ARG A 44 -15.83 7.93 -0.21
N PRO A 45 -15.54 6.69 -0.63
CA PRO A 45 -14.40 6.48 -1.50
C PRO A 45 -14.58 7.22 -2.84
N PRO A 46 -13.50 7.80 -3.37
CA PRO A 46 -13.52 8.36 -4.71
C PRO A 46 -13.93 7.27 -5.72
N ARG A 47 -14.85 7.58 -6.62
CA ARG A 47 -15.26 6.61 -7.66
C ARG A 47 -14.19 6.54 -8.73
N LEU A 48 -13.41 5.49 -8.84
CA LEU A 48 -12.46 5.35 -9.95
C LEU A 48 -13.24 5.26 -11.28
N ASP A 49 -13.07 6.26 -12.15
CA ASP A 49 -13.69 6.26 -13.48
C ASP A 49 -12.96 5.27 -14.38
N ARG A 50 -13.72 4.62 -15.27
CA ARG A 50 -13.15 3.81 -16.35
C ARG A 50 -12.38 4.73 -17.29
N VAL A 51 -11.05 4.61 -17.27
CA VAL A 51 -10.25 5.20 -18.33
C VAL A 51 -10.37 4.31 -19.56
N TRP A 52 -11.02 4.83 -20.60
CA TRP A 52 -11.06 4.14 -21.87
C TRP A 52 -9.73 4.30 -22.59
N PHE A 53 -8.95 3.22 -22.64
CA PHE A 53 -7.85 3.11 -23.59
C PHE A 53 -8.38 2.45 -24.85
N PRO A 54 -8.11 2.99 -26.06
CA PRO A 54 -8.36 2.24 -27.28
C PRO A 54 -7.49 0.99 -27.23
N ALA A 55 -8.11 -0.14 -26.88
CA ALA A 55 -7.42 -1.42 -26.80
C ALA A 55 -6.98 -1.79 -28.22
N GLY A 56 -5.68 -1.67 -28.51
CA GLY A 56 -5.10 -2.37 -29.63
C GLY A 56 -5.24 -3.87 -29.37
N ASP A 57 -5.98 -4.57 -30.22
CA ASP A 57 -6.40 -5.97 -30.05
C ASP A 57 -5.23 -7.01 -30.02
N GLY A 58 -3.98 -6.57 -30.12
CA GLY A 58 -2.80 -7.46 -30.10
C GLY A 58 -2.19 -7.64 -28.70
N GLY A 59 -1.60 -8.81 -28.41
CA GLY A 59 -0.82 -9.10 -27.18
C GLY A 59 0.24 -8.04 -26.81
N TYR A 60 0.71 -7.28 -27.80
CA TYR A 60 1.65 -6.16 -27.67
C TYR A 60 1.08 -4.93 -26.93
N GLY A 61 -0.25 -4.80 -26.81
CA GLY A 61 -0.89 -3.64 -26.21
C GLY A 61 -0.52 -3.40 -24.74
N GLN A 62 -0.21 -4.44 -23.95
CA GLN A 62 0.18 -4.23 -22.55
C GLN A 62 1.60 -3.68 -22.42
N VAL A 63 2.54 -4.17 -23.24
CA VAL A 63 3.94 -3.70 -23.19
C VAL A 63 4.02 -2.26 -23.67
N GLN A 64 3.33 -1.94 -24.77
CA GLN A 64 3.29 -0.58 -25.31
C GLN A 64 2.63 0.40 -24.33
N SER A 65 1.55 -0.02 -23.67
CA SER A 65 0.86 0.83 -22.70
C SER A 65 1.70 1.07 -21.43
N LEU A 66 2.42 0.05 -20.94
CA LEU A 66 3.38 0.20 -19.85
C LEU A 66 4.56 1.11 -20.25
N GLN A 67 5.06 0.99 -21.48
CA GLN A 67 6.11 1.86 -22.00
C GLN A 67 5.64 3.31 -22.09
N GLN A 68 4.42 3.56 -22.56
CA GLN A 68 3.81 4.89 -22.58
C GLN A 68 3.68 5.48 -21.17
N LEU A 69 3.25 4.70 -20.19
CA LEU A 69 3.20 5.12 -18.79
C LEU A 69 4.58 5.56 -18.27
N LEU A 70 5.61 4.76 -18.54
CA LEU A 70 6.99 5.08 -18.12
C LEU A 70 7.53 6.32 -18.85
N LEU A 71 7.37 6.40 -20.17
CA LEU A 71 7.80 7.56 -20.97
C LEU A 71 7.16 8.85 -20.47
N ARG A 72 5.84 8.81 -20.17
CA ARG A 72 5.13 9.94 -19.55
C ARG A 72 5.78 10.37 -18.24
N TRP A 73 6.11 9.44 -17.35
CA TRP A 73 6.74 9.77 -16.06
C TRP A 73 8.15 10.35 -16.18
N PHE A 74 8.88 10.01 -17.24
CA PHE A 74 10.17 10.62 -17.59
C PHE A 74 10.03 11.94 -18.37
N GLY A 75 8.81 12.46 -18.54
CA GLY A 75 8.57 13.71 -19.27
C GLY A 75 8.74 13.59 -20.79
N VAL A 76 8.79 12.37 -21.31
CA VAL A 76 8.87 12.08 -22.75
C VAL A 76 7.44 11.93 -23.29
N ALA A 77 6.68 13.02 -23.29
CA ALA A 77 5.32 13.03 -23.84
C ALA A 77 5.36 13.32 -25.35
N GLY A 78 4.63 12.55 -26.15
CA GLY A 78 4.38 12.83 -27.57
C GLY A 78 5.32 12.18 -28.59
N LEU A 79 6.16 11.22 -28.20
CA LEU A 79 6.80 10.33 -29.16
C LEU A 79 5.89 9.13 -29.40
N ASP A 80 5.21 9.10 -30.55
CA ASP A 80 4.67 7.85 -31.09
C ASP A 80 5.87 6.95 -31.38
N VAL A 81 6.18 6.07 -30.43
CA VAL A 81 7.23 5.06 -30.62
C VAL A 81 6.66 4.03 -31.59
N GLU A 82 6.97 4.19 -32.88
CA GLU A 82 6.86 3.12 -33.85
C GLU A 82 7.83 2.01 -33.42
N VAL A 83 7.30 1.00 -32.72
CA VAL A 83 8.07 -0.19 -32.38
C VAL A 83 8.17 -1.00 -33.66
N GLU A 84 9.34 -0.99 -34.32
CA GLU A 84 9.70 -2.01 -35.29
C GLU A 84 9.73 -3.35 -34.54
N VAL A 85 8.63 -4.10 -34.63
CA VAL A 85 8.54 -5.45 -34.11
C VAL A 85 9.22 -6.35 -35.14
N ASP A 86 10.39 -6.89 -34.81
CA ASP A 86 10.96 -8.03 -35.53
C ASP A 86 9.94 -9.17 -35.46
N SER A 87 9.18 -9.35 -36.53
CA SER A 87 8.29 -10.48 -36.72
C SER A 87 9.16 -11.73 -36.87
N VAL A 88 9.31 -12.48 -35.78
CA VAL A 88 9.82 -13.84 -35.86
C VAL A 88 8.71 -14.68 -36.50
N ASP A 89 8.87 -14.98 -37.79
CA ASP A 89 8.04 -15.91 -38.54
C ASP A 89 8.09 -17.29 -37.87
N ASP A 90 7.03 -17.64 -37.14
CA ASP A 90 6.78 -18.98 -36.61
C ASP A 90 6.01 -19.76 -37.68
N ASP A 91 6.78 -20.28 -38.64
CA ASP A 91 6.30 -21.06 -39.77
C ASP A 91 6.13 -22.52 -39.32
N SER A 92 4.96 -22.84 -38.75
CA SER A 92 4.56 -24.22 -38.48
C SER A 92 3.21 -24.54 -39.15
N ASP A 93 3.30 -24.87 -40.44
CA ASP A 93 2.28 -25.61 -41.18
C ASP A 93 2.07 -27.00 -40.57
N VAL A 94 0.87 -27.25 -40.02
CA VAL A 94 0.39 -28.61 -39.73
C VAL A 94 -0.96 -28.79 -40.43
N PRO A 95 -1.13 -29.82 -41.30
CA PRO A 95 -2.37 -30.03 -42.02
C PRO A 95 -3.46 -30.67 -41.15
N ASP A 96 -4.65 -30.15 -41.37
CA ASP A 96 -5.93 -30.54 -40.79
C ASP A 96 -6.35 -31.96 -41.19
N GLY A 97 -6.70 -32.77 -40.20
CA GLY A 97 -7.14 -34.15 -40.34
C GLY A 97 -8.23 -34.45 -39.34
N GLU A 98 -9.49 -34.33 -39.78
CA GLU A 98 -10.69 -34.64 -39.01
C GLU A 98 -10.77 -36.14 -38.66
N GLU A 99 -10.70 -36.48 -37.37
CA GLU A 99 -11.11 -37.79 -36.87
C GLU A 99 -11.90 -37.63 -35.56
N VAL A 100 -13.17 -38.05 -35.59
CA VAL A 100 -14.10 -38.04 -34.46
C VAL A 100 -13.82 -39.26 -33.58
N VAL A 101 -13.34 -39.07 -32.36
CA VAL A 101 -13.12 -40.16 -31.38
C VAL A 101 -13.46 -39.73 -29.94
N ASP A 102 -13.93 -40.72 -29.17
CA ASP A 102 -14.43 -40.74 -27.78
C ASP A 102 -13.84 -39.75 -26.77
N GLN A 103 -14.70 -39.20 -25.90
CA GLN A 103 -14.32 -38.31 -24.80
C GLN A 103 -13.44 -39.04 -23.76
N PRO A 104 -12.21 -38.59 -23.48
CA PRO A 104 -11.35 -39.21 -22.49
C PRO A 104 -11.65 -38.70 -21.07
N GLU A 105 -11.48 -39.60 -20.10
CA GLU A 105 -11.45 -39.29 -18.67
C GLU A 105 -10.46 -38.14 -18.38
N ARG A 106 -10.81 -37.28 -17.41
CA ARG A 106 -9.99 -36.14 -16.99
C ARG A 106 -8.66 -36.64 -16.43
N LEU A 107 -7.61 -36.61 -17.25
CA LEU A 107 -6.24 -36.85 -16.83
C LEU A 107 -5.82 -35.83 -15.76
N PRO A 108 -4.96 -36.21 -14.80
CA PRO A 108 -4.37 -35.29 -13.84
C PRO A 108 -3.67 -34.16 -14.60
N THR A 109 -4.00 -32.91 -14.26
CA THR A 109 -3.44 -31.71 -14.87
C THR A 109 -1.92 -31.82 -14.83
N ALA A 110 -1.30 -31.97 -16.01
CA ALA A 110 0.15 -32.00 -16.11
C ALA A 110 0.71 -30.73 -15.47
N PRO A 111 1.86 -30.81 -14.74
CA PRO A 111 2.50 -29.62 -14.22
C PRO A 111 2.74 -28.67 -15.40
N SER A 112 2.17 -27.47 -15.32
CA SER A 112 2.38 -26.41 -16.30
C SER A 112 3.88 -26.23 -16.48
N SER A 113 4.41 -26.64 -17.63
CA SER A 113 5.82 -26.46 -17.94
C SER A 113 6.06 -24.97 -18.14
N GLU A 114 6.79 -24.35 -17.23
CA GLU A 114 7.20 -22.96 -17.39
C GLU A 114 7.91 -22.79 -18.73
N THR A 115 7.45 -21.83 -19.54
CA THR A 115 8.09 -21.56 -20.82
C THR A 115 9.52 -21.05 -20.61
N PRO A 116 10.48 -21.37 -21.49
CA PRO A 116 11.85 -20.88 -21.38
C PRO A 116 11.95 -19.35 -21.23
N GLN A 117 11.04 -18.62 -21.88
CA GLN A 117 10.95 -17.16 -21.80
C GLN A 117 10.59 -16.67 -20.38
N THR A 118 9.70 -17.38 -19.68
CA THR A 118 9.32 -17.05 -18.30
C THR A 118 10.51 -17.19 -17.35
N ILE A 119 11.33 -18.23 -17.51
CA ILE A 119 12.54 -18.45 -16.69
C ILE A 119 13.57 -17.33 -16.93
N LEU A 120 13.77 -16.93 -18.18
CA LEU A 120 14.67 -15.81 -18.53
C LEU A 120 14.17 -14.48 -17.94
N ASN A 121 12.85 -14.22 -18.00
CA ASN A 121 12.25 -13.04 -17.43
C ASN A 121 12.39 -13.00 -15.89
N LYS A 122 12.13 -14.12 -15.19
CA LYS A 122 12.38 -14.25 -13.75
C LYS A 122 13.82 -13.87 -13.37
N ARG A 123 14.82 -14.42 -14.08
CA ARG A 123 16.25 -14.09 -13.83
C ARG A 123 16.59 -12.63 -14.12
N ARG A 124 15.97 -12.03 -15.15
CA ARG A 124 16.18 -10.61 -15.48
C ARG A 124 15.57 -9.71 -14.41
N VAL A 125 14.32 -9.99 -14.02
CA VAL A 125 13.59 -9.25 -12.98
C VAL A 125 14.34 -9.35 -11.66
N ALA A 126 14.77 -10.54 -11.23
CA ALA A 126 15.56 -10.73 -10.01
C ALA A 126 16.79 -9.79 -9.96
N ARG A 127 17.60 -9.75 -11.02
CA ARG A 127 18.77 -8.85 -11.09
C ARG A 127 18.42 -7.37 -11.03
N ILE A 128 17.30 -6.96 -11.63
CA ILE A 128 16.84 -5.56 -11.60
C ILE A 128 16.35 -5.21 -10.20
N VAL A 129 15.59 -6.12 -9.60
CA VAL A 129 15.02 -6.01 -8.25
C VAL A 129 16.13 -5.93 -7.19
N ASP A 130 17.20 -6.72 -7.31
CA ASP A 130 18.36 -6.64 -6.40
C ASP A 130 19.09 -5.30 -6.52
N LYS A 131 19.24 -4.77 -7.74
CA LYS A 131 19.83 -3.43 -7.96
C LYS A 131 18.94 -2.34 -7.38
N LEU A 132 17.62 -2.48 -7.54
CA LEU A 132 16.63 -1.55 -7.01
C LEU A 132 16.70 -1.53 -5.47
N GLU A 133 16.70 -2.70 -4.83
CA GLU A 133 16.86 -2.83 -3.38
C GLU A 133 18.15 -2.17 -2.91
N GLY A 134 19.29 -2.51 -3.53
CA GLY A 134 20.59 -1.94 -3.17
C GLY A 134 20.63 -0.41 -3.30
N ALA A 135 20.03 0.15 -4.36
CA ALA A 135 19.94 1.60 -4.54
C ALA A 135 19.01 2.24 -3.48
N MET A 136 17.79 1.72 -3.32
CA MET A 136 16.78 2.30 -2.44
C MET A 136 17.01 2.05 -0.94
N THR A 137 18.01 1.25 -0.59
CA THR A 137 18.48 1.06 0.79
C THR A 137 19.83 1.73 1.06
N SER A 138 20.50 2.25 0.02
CA SER A 138 21.78 2.95 0.16
C SER A 138 21.59 4.37 0.69
N SER A 139 22.25 4.67 1.81
CA SER A 139 22.27 6.01 2.40
C SER A 139 22.80 7.06 1.42
N GLN A 140 23.89 6.74 0.70
CA GLN A 140 24.50 7.66 -0.28
C GLN A 140 23.53 7.98 -1.42
N PHE A 141 22.78 6.98 -1.90
CA PHE A 141 21.78 7.17 -2.94
C PHE A 141 20.64 8.05 -2.42
N LEU A 142 20.04 7.70 -1.28
CA LEU A 142 18.89 8.42 -0.73
C LEU A 142 19.21 9.85 -0.32
N GLU A 143 20.42 10.11 0.20
CA GLU A 143 20.89 11.44 0.58
C GLU A 143 21.15 12.32 -0.64
N GLY A 144 21.88 11.81 -1.65
CA GLY A 144 22.35 12.59 -2.78
C GLY A 144 21.36 12.74 -3.95
N ARG A 145 20.32 11.90 -4.04
CA ARG A 145 19.35 11.92 -5.15
C ARG A 145 18.44 13.14 -5.05
N SER A 146 18.26 13.90 -6.14
CA SER A 146 17.30 15.03 -6.12
C SER A 146 15.87 14.53 -5.83
N PRO A 147 15.00 15.37 -5.23
CA PRO A 147 13.62 14.98 -4.91
C PRO A 147 12.82 14.50 -6.13
N ASP A 148 12.92 15.20 -7.27
CA ASP A 148 12.20 14.82 -8.50
C ASP A 148 12.63 13.44 -9.04
N TYR A 149 13.94 13.16 -9.01
CA TYR A 149 14.44 11.85 -9.43
C TYR A 149 14.06 10.77 -8.44
N LEU A 150 14.09 11.03 -7.13
CA LEU A 150 13.67 10.07 -6.12
C LEU A 150 12.17 9.72 -6.24
N ALA A 151 11.31 10.72 -6.48
CA ALA A 151 9.89 10.51 -6.77
C ALA A 151 9.70 9.63 -8.02
N THR A 152 10.50 9.85 -9.06
CA THR A 152 10.47 9.02 -10.27
C THR A 152 10.95 7.60 -10.01
N ASP A 153 12.04 7.42 -9.27
CA ASP A 153 12.58 6.11 -8.91
C ASP A 153 11.54 5.30 -8.10
N LEU A 154 10.82 5.94 -7.18
CA LEU A 154 9.72 5.32 -6.41
C LEU A 154 8.53 4.89 -7.28
N ARG A 155 8.15 5.72 -8.26
CA ARG A 155 7.08 5.39 -9.22
C ARG A 155 7.46 4.17 -10.06
N VAL A 156 8.68 4.15 -10.60
CA VAL A 156 9.21 3.02 -11.38
C VAL A 156 9.31 1.75 -10.52
N ALA A 157 9.80 1.85 -9.29
CA ALA A 157 9.86 0.74 -8.34
C ALA A 157 8.49 0.10 -8.13
N SER A 158 7.46 0.93 -7.87
CA SER A 158 6.09 0.49 -7.63
C SER A 158 5.54 -0.34 -8.78
N VAL A 159 5.72 0.15 -10.02
CA VAL A 159 5.26 -0.54 -11.23
C VAL A 159 6.04 -1.83 -11.48
N LEU A 160 7.37 -1.78 -11.37
CA LEU A 160 8.21 -2.94 -11.63
C LEU A 160 7.90 -4.09 -10.66
N LEU A 161 7.71 -3.78 -9.38
CA LEU A 161 7.39 -4.78 -8.37
C LEU A 161 5.96 -5.30 -8.52
N GLY A 162 4.99 -4.42 -8.81
CA GLY A 162 3.61 -4.81 -9.03
C GLY A 162 3.45 -5.71 -10.27
N VAL A 163 4.06 -5.34 -11.40
CA VAL A 163 4.06 -6.16 -12.62
C VAL A 163 4.84 -7.44 -12.41
N GLY A 164 6.01 -7.38 -11.77
CA GLY A 164 6.81 -8.56 -11.46
C GLY A 164 6.05 -9.59 -10.63
N LEU A 165 5.32 -9.14 -9.61
CA LEU A 165 4.48 -9.99 -8.79
C LEU A 165 3.27 -10.52 -9.57
N GLY A 166 2.55 -9.65 -10.28
CA GLY A 166 1.36 -10.03 -11.05
C GLY A 166 1.66 -11.04 -12.16
N LYS A 167 2.81 -10.93 -12.82
CA LYS A 167 3.26 -11.89 -13.86
C LYS A 167 3.93 -13.14 -13.30
N GLY A 168 4.02 -13.30 -11.97
CA GLY A 168 4.74 -14.40 -11.33
C GLY A 168 6.26 -14.41 -11.60
N TRP A 169 6.82 -13.28 -12.03
CA TRP A 169 8.27 -13.13 -12.21
C TRP A 169 9.00 -12.87 -10.89
N LEU A 170 8.26 -12.36 -9.91
CA LEU A 170 8.70 -12.12 -8.55
C LEU A 170 7.81 -12.93 -7.61
N GLU A 171 8.43 -13.77 -6.80
CA GLU A 171 7.71 -14.55 -5.79
C GLU A 171 7.18 -13.64 -4.68
N ARG A 172 6.07 -14.06 -4.07
CA ARG A 172 5.37 -13.25 -3.05
C ARG A 172 6.22 -12.98 -1.82
N ASP A 173 6.93 -13.98 -1.32
CA ASP A 173 7.77 -13.85 -0.13
C ASP A 173 8.91 -12.87 -0.40
N ARG A 174 9.58 -13.00 -1.55
CA ARG A 174 10.62 -12.04 -1.99
C ARG A 174 10.07 -10.63 -2.17
N PHE A 175 8.84 -10.48 -2.69
CA PHE A 175 8.18 -9.17 -2.77
C PHE A 175 7.97 -8.55 -1.38
N PHE A 176 7.54 -9.32 -0.38
CA PHE A 176 7.34 -8.83 0.98
C PHE A 176 8.65 -8.44 1.66
N GLU A 177 9.68 -9.27 1.54
CA GLU A 177 11.03 -8.98 2.05
C GLU A 177 11.58 -7.70 1.45
N LEU A 178 11.52 -7.57 0.13
CA LEU A 178 12.06 -6.43 -0.58
C LEU A 178 11.28 -5.15 -0.28
N THR A 179 9.95 -5.22 -0.27
CA THR A 179 9.14 -4.06 0.09
C THR A 179 9.44 -3.62 1.52
N HIS A 180 9.56 -4.56 2.46
CA HIS A 180 9.94 -4.24 3.83
C HIS A 180 11.33 -3.61 3.91
N SER A 181 12.33 -4.15 3.21
CA SER A 181 13.69 -3.62 3.16
C SER A 181 13.73 -2.18 2.65
N ILE A 182 13.08 -1.91 1.52
CA ILE A 182 12.99 -0.57 0.92
C ILE A 182 12.19 0.38 1.81
N TRP A 183 11.00 -0.01 2.26
CA TRP A 183 10.13 0.86 3.06
C TRP A 183 10.71 1.15 4.44
N SER A 184 11.41 0.20 5.06
CA SER A 184 12.11 0.46 6.33
C SER A 184 13.18 1.54 6.18
N SER A 185 13.87 1.56 5.04
CA SER A 185 14.82 2.62 4.72
C SER A 185 14.13 3.97 4.53
N LEU A 186 13.05 3.99 3.75
CA LEU A 186 12.36 5.24 3.39
C LEU A 186 11.56 5.83 4.55
N PHE A 187 10.91 5.01 5.37
CA PHE A 187 9.86 5.42 6.32
C PHE A 187 10.16 5.12 7.81
N PHE A 188 10.93 4.07 8.16
CA PHE A 188 10.88 3.49 9.53
C PHE A 188 12.23 3.37 10.29
N GLY A 189 13.23 4.21 9.99
CA GLY A 189 14.41 4.28 10.87
C GLY A 189 15.65 3.49 10.44
N ARG A 190 15.96 3.44 9.13
CA ARG A 190 17.36 3.30 8.67
C ARG A 190 18.00 4.62 8.21
N GLY A 191 17.37 5.75 8.53
CA GLY A 191 17.93 7.08 8.33
C GLY A 191 18.84 7.52 9.48
N PRO A 192 19.35 8.77 9.46
CA PRO A 192 20.09 9.34 10.58
C PRO A 192 19.18 9.49 11.81
N GLY A 193 19.27 8.57 12.76
CA GLY A 193 18.47 8.56 13.99
C GLY A 193 17.38 7.47 13.99
N THR A 194 16.16 7.82 14.40
CA THR A 194 14.99 6.92 14.48
C THR A 194 13.98 7.14 13.35
N GLU A 195 14.23 8.08 12.44
CA GLU A 195 13.34 8.48 11.36
C GLU A 195 13.72 7.81 10.02
N GLY A 196 12.75 7.67 9.12
CA GLY A 196 13.01 7.24 7.74
C GLY A 196 13.74 8.31 6.92
N TRP A 197 14.42 7.91 5.84
CA TRP A 197 15.15 8.85 4.98
C TRP A 197 14.29 9.96 4.38
N LEU A 198 13.03 9.68 4.05
CA LEU A 198 12.13 10.71 3.50
C LEU A 198 11.75 11.76 4.56
N GLU A 199 11.50 11.33 5.79
CA GLU A 199 11.24 12.24 6.93
C GLU A 199 12.48 13.09 7.24
N HIS A 200 13.64 12.43 7.33
CA HIS A 200 14.92 13.08 7.54
C HIS A 200 15.16 14.20 6.53
N ARG A 201 15.08 13.88 5.23
CA ARG A 201 15.34 14.84 4.16
C ARG A 201 14.32 15.97 4.12
N ALA A 202 13.04 15.69 4.36
CA ALA A 202 12.03 16.73 4.46
C ALA A 202 12.31 17.70 5.61
N ARG A 203 12.88 17.21 6.73
CA ARG A 203 13.21 18.00 7.91
C ARG A 203 14.52 18.79 7.77
N THR A 204 15.53 18.23 7.10
CA THR A 204 16.87 18.82 6.98
C THR A 204 17.11 19.59 5.69
N SER A 205 16.19 19.52 4.71
CA SER A 205 16.30 20.29 3.47
C SER A 205 16.29 21.80 3.73
N GLU A 206 17.20 22.52 3.07
CA GLU A 206 17.28 23.98 3.11
C GLU A 206 15.98 24.64 2.62
N ASP A 207 15.35 24.07 1.59
CA ASP A 207 14.03 24.45 1.10
C ASP A 207 13.06 23.26 1.22
N ARG A 208 12.55 23.08 2.44
CA ARG A 208 11.53 22.08 2.74
C ARG A 208 10.29 22.20 1.83
N LYS A 209 9.90 23.40 1.43
CA LYS A 209 8.70 23.59 0.60
C LYS A 209 8.95 23.07 -0.82
N ALA A 210 10.11 23.35 -1.40
CA ALA A 210 10.51 22.78 -2.69
C ALA A 210 10.62 21.26 -2.62
N PHE A 211 11.28 20.72 -1.58
CA PHE A 211 11.38 19.27 -1.38
C PHE A 211 10.00 18.60 -1.35
N LEU A 212 9.09 19.12 -0.51
CA LEU A 212 7.73 18.60 -0.42
C LEU A 212 6.97 18.79 -1.73
N GLY A 213 7.12 19.92 -2.42
CA GLY A 213 6.47 20.18 -3.71
C GLY A 213 6.85 19.16 -4.79
N SER A 214 8.12 18.78 -4.87
CA SER A 214 8.62 17.77 -5.80
C SER A 214 8.11 16.35 -5.48
N MET A 215 8.01 16.01 -4.20
CA MET A 215 7.60 14.67 -3.76
C MET A 215 6.07 14.53 -3.65
N ARG A 216 5.33 15.63 -3.53
CA ARG A 216 3.88 15.63 -3.37
C ARG A 216 3.21 15.76 -4.74
N SER A 217 3.09 14.62 -5.44
CA SER A 217 2.41 14.53 -6.74
C SER A 217 1.36 13.42 -6.75
N ALA A 218 0.31 13.60 -7.56
CA ALA A 218 -0.75 12.60 -7.71
C ALA A 218 -0.22 11.27 -8.27
N GLU A 219 0.73 11.32 -9.20
CA GLU A 219 1.38 10.14 -9.79
C GLU A 219 2.14 9.33 -8.75
N LEU A 220 2.87 10.00 -7.84
CA LEU A 220 3.62 9.29 -6.81
C LEU A 220 2.68 8.66 -5.78
N SER A 221 1.64 9.39 -5.35
CA SER A 221 0.62 8.82 -4.46
C SER A 221 -0.05 7.59 -5.10
N ALA A 222 -0.49 7.70 -6.35
CA ALA A 222 -1.08 6.59 -7.10
C ALA A 222 -0.14 5.40 -7.25
N ALA A 223 1.16 5.65 -7.50
CA ALA A 223 2.15 4.58 -7.58
C ALA A 223 2.33 3.84 -6.24
N LEU A 224 2.45 4.56 -5.12
CA LEU A 224 2.58 3.94 -3.79
C LEU A 224 1.32 3.16 -3.39
N ILE A 225 0.14 3.69 -3.72
CA ILE A 225 -1.13 2.97 -3.55
C ILE A 225 -1.15 1.72 -4.44
N GLY A 226 -0.74 1.83 -5.70
CA GLY A 226 -0.59 0.69 -6.60
C GLY A 226 0.36 -0.39 -6.09
N TRP A 227 1.49 0.01 -5.50
CA TRP A 227 2.42 -0.89 -4.83
C TRP A 227 1.72 -1.64 -3.68
N TYR A 228 1.00 -0.92 -2.81
CA TYR A 228 0.21 -1.52 -1.75
C TYR A 228 -0.81 -2.54 -2.28
N LEU A 229 -1.59 -2.14 -3.30
CA LEU A 229 -2.64 -2.97 -3.88
C LEU A 229 -2.11 -4.22 -4.58
N ALA A 230 -0.92 -4.16 -5.19
CA ALA A 230 -0.33 -5.30 -5.88
C ALA A 230 -0.11 -6.52 -4.98
N ALA A 231 0.12 -6.30 -3.68
CA ALA A 231 0.35 -7.37 -2.72
C ALA A 231 -0.95 -7.95 -2.12
N LEU A 232 -2.08 -7.25 -2.30
CA LEU A 232 -3.37 -7.68 -1.80
C LEU A 232 -3.97 -8.66 -2.81
N THR A 233 -3.97 -9.93 -2.45
CA THR A 233 -4.82 -10.93 -3.12
C THR A 233 -6.17 -10.98 -2.42
N PRO A 234 -7.27 -10.68 -3.13
CA PRO A 234 -8.60 -10.96 -2.63
C PRO A 234 -8.70 -12.44 -2.23
N HIS A 235 -9.28 -12.73 -1.06
CA HIS A 235 -9.65 -14.09 -0.61
C HIS A 235 -8.52 -15.03 -0.16
N SER A 236 -7.25 -14.61 -0.15
CA SER A 236 -6.20 -15.40 0.50
C SER A 236 -6.09 -15.04 1.98
N GLY A 237 -5.94 -16.06 2.85
CA GLY A 237 -5.50 -15.83 4.21
C GLY A 237 -4.20 -15.00 4.21
N MET A 238 -4.10 -14.07 5.14
CA MET A 238 -2.96 -13.17 5.27
C MET A 238 -1.93 -13.82 6.19
N SER A 239 -0.77 -14.13 5.61
CA SER A 239 0.38 -14.63 6.36
C SER A 239 0.91 -13.56 7.33
N PRO A 240 1.75 -13.92 8.31
CA PRO A 240 2.43 -12.94 9.16
C PRO A 240 3.21 -11.87 8.37
N GLU A 241 3.80 -12.24 7.22
CA GLU A 241 4.48 -11.32 6.31
C GLU A 241 3.49 -10.37 5.63
N GLY A 242 2.32 -10.86 5.20
CA GLY A 242 1.25 -10.03 4.68
C GLY A 242 0.66 -9.08 5.73
N ALA A 243 0.56 -9.54 6.98
CA ALA A 243 0.14 -8.71 8.11
C ALA A 243 1.18 -7.63 8.41
N ARG A 244 2.47 -7.98 8.42
CA ARG A 244 3.56 -7.01 8.54
C ARG A 244 3.53 -6.01 7.40
N PHE A 245 3.37 -6.46 6.16
CA PHE A 245 3.29 -5.57 5.00
C PHE A 245 2.13 -4.58 5.12
N SER A 246 0.95 -5.05 5.51
CA SER A 246 -0.24 -4.20 5.69
C SER A 246 -0.04 -3.18 6.82
N LEU A 247 0.58 -3.61 7.93
CA LEU A 247 0.93 -2.71 9.03
C LEU A 247 1.99 -1.69 8.61
N ALA A 248 3.00 -2.10 7.83
CA ALA A 248 4.00 -1.22 7.26
C ALA A 248 3.34 -0.15 6.37
N ALA A 249 2.39 -0.53 5.51
CA ALA A 249 1.68 0.42 4.64
C ALA A 249 0.93 1.48 5.44
N ALA A 250 0.14 1.03 6.43
CA ALA A 250 -0.59 1.96 7.30
C ALA A 250 0.38 2.85 8.09
N LEU A 251 1.51 2.33 8.56
CA LEU A 251 2.52 3.12 9.25
C LEU A 251 3.22 4.12 8.33
N ALA A 252 3.50 3.77 7.06
CA ALA A 252 4.06 4.70 6.08
C ALA A 252 3.14 5.90 5.85
N VAL A 253 1.82 5.66 5.78
CA VAL A 253 0.80 6.71 5.73
C VAL A 253 0.81 7.54 7.01
N ALA A 254 0.86 6.90 8.18
CA ALA A 254 0.87 7.58 9.47
C ALA A 254 2.06 8.57 9.59
N ARG A 255 3.23 8.16 9.09
CA ARG A 255 4.48 8.94 9.19
C ARG A 255 4.58 10.04 8.16
N LEU A 256 4.21 9.79 6.91
CA LEU A 256 4.30 10.76 5.83
C LEU A 256 2.97 10.97 5.09
N PRO A 257 1.89 11.45 5.75
CA PRO A 257 0.58 11.60 5.11
C PRO A 257 0.59 12.43 3.83
N TRP A 258 1.47 13.44 3.77
CA TRP A 258 1.62 14.33 2.62
C TRP A 258 2.05 13.60 1.35
N LEU A 259 2.70 12.43 1.44
CA LEU A 259 3.14 11.64 0.28
C LEU A 259 1.99 10.82 -0.32
N TRP A 260 1.00 10.46 0.50
CA TRP A 260 -0.16 9.67 0.11
C TRP A 260 -1.33 10.52 -0.37
N ASN A 261 -1.28 11.84 -0.09
CA ASN A 261 -2.23 12.86 -0.51
C ASN A 261 -1.53 13.93 -1.37
N GLY A 262 -0.86 13.44 -2.42
CA GLY A 262 0.02 14.18 -3.33
C GLY A 262 -0.65 15.17 -4.28
N GLY A 263 -1.98 15.26 -4.28
CA GLY A 263 -2.76 16.07 -5.21
C GLY A 263 -4.20 16.18 -4.71
N SER A 264 -5.13 16.52 -5.60
CA SER A 264 -6.56 16.32 -5.29
C SER A 264 -6.90 14.83 -5.31
N ASP A 265 -7.97 14.45 -4.60
CA ASP A 265 -8.44 13.05 -4.62
C ASP A 265 -8.78 12.59 -6.04
N ASP A 266 -9.27 13.51 -6.89
CA ASP A 266 -9.57 13.24 -8.29
C ASP A 266 -8.32 13.01 -9.14
N ASP A 267 -7.25 13.78 -8.93
CA ASP A 267 -5.99 13.58 -9.67
C ASP A 267 -5.37 12.22 -9.30
N ILE A 268 -5.32 11.89 -8.01
CA ILE A 268 -4.77 10.61 -7.53
C ILE A 268 -5.60 9.45 -8.09
N ARG A 269 -6.93 9.60 -8.11
CA ARG A 269 -7.87 8.64 -8.67
C ARG A 269 -7.62 8.42 -10.16
N THR A 270 -7.49 9.48 -10.95
CA THR A 270 -7.15 9.36 -12.37
C THR A 270 -5.84 8.62 -12.57
N GLU A 271 -4.77 9.00 -11.86
CA GLU A 271 -3.47 8.34 -11.98
C GLU A 271 -3.50 6.87 -11.52
N LEU A 272 -4.27 6.56 -10.49
CA LEU A 272 -4.43 5.18 -10.02
C LEU A 272 -5.19 4.33 -11.03
N SER A 273 -6.28 4.85 -11.62
CA SER A 273 -6.99 4.15 -12.70
C SER A 273 -6.07 3.86 -13.88
N LEU A 274 -5.26 4.83 -14.30
CA LEU A 274 -4.27 4.65 -15.37
C LEU A 274 -3.27 3.55 -15.03
N LEU A 275 -2.68 3.62 -13.83
CA LEU A 275 -1.71 2.63 -13.37
C LEU A 275 -2.30 1.21 -13.29
N LEU A 276 -3.51 1.07 -12.77
CA LEU A 276 -4.19 -0.23 -12.69
C LEU A 276 -4.48 -0.79 -14.08
N ALA A 277 -4.92 0.02 -15.03
CA ALA A 277 -5.17 -0.41 -16.40
C ALA A 277 -3.91 -0.94 -17.09
N HIS A 278 -2.76 -0.29 -16.88
CA HIS A 278 -1.48 -0.72 -17.47
C HIS A 278 -0.88 -1.97 -16.80
N THR A 279 -1.16 -2.18 -15.52
CA THR A 279 -0.57 -3.27 -14.73
C THR A 279 -1.47 -4.49 -14.59
N ALA A 280 -2.73 -4.39 -15.03
CA ALA A 280 -3.70 -5.48 -14.94
C ALA A 280 -3.37 -6.68 -15.84
N GLU A 281 -3.78 -7.87 -15.40
CA GLU A 281 -3.95 -8.99 -16.33
C GLU A 281 -5.20 -8.78 -17.18
N ARG A 282 -5.15 -9.19 -18.45
CA ARG A 282 -6.29 -9.05 -19.36
C ARG A 282 -7.47 -9.89 -18.87
N GLY A 283 -8.67 -9.31 -18.92
CA GLY A 283 -9.92 -10.03 -18.65
C GLY A 283 -10.48 -9.86 -17.24
N ALA A 284 -9.83 -9.10 -16.35
CA ALA A 284 -10.45 -8.68 -15.10
C ALA A 284 -11.58 -7.67 -15.36
N ASP A 285 -12.67 -7.70 -14.57
CA ASP A 285 -13.67 -6.63 -14.61
C ASP A 285 -13.05 -5.34 -14.07
N ASP A 286 -12.72 -4.43 -14.98
CA ASP A 286 -12.13 -3.14 -14.66
C ASP A 286 -12.97 -2.32 -13.67
N GLN A 287 -14.30 -2.46 -13.69
CA GLN A 287 -15.17 -1.69 -12.78
C GLN A 287 -15.11 -2.22 -11.35
N GLU A 288 -15.19 -3.53 -11.18
CA GLU A 288 -15.11 -4.16 -9.86
C GLU A 288 -13.75 -3.90 -9.23
N ARG A 289 -12.68 -4.09 -10.00
CA ARG A 289 -11.30 -3.83 -9.56
C ARG A 289 -11.09 -2.37 -9.18
N SER A 290 -11.57 -1.44 -10.00
CA SER A 290 -11.49 -0.01 -9.71
C SER A 290 -12.27 0.35 -8.44
N SER A 291 -13.48 -0.19 -8.27
CA SER A 291 -14.28 0.05 -7.06
C SER A 291 -13.60 -0.51 -5.81
N TRP A 292 -13.00 -1.69 -5.91
CA TRP A 292 -12.22 -2.32 -4.84
C TRP A 292 -10.97 -1.49 -4.50
N ALA A 293 -10.20 -1.07 -5.50
CA ALA A 293 -8.98 -0.29 -5.30
C ALA A 293 -9.24 1.05 -4.60
N ALA A 294 -10.33 1.74 -4.97
CA ALA A 294 -10.75 2.96 -4.30
C ALA A 294 -11.11 2.73 -2.83
N ALA A 295 -11.83 1.64 -2.55
CA ALA A 295 -12.20 1.28 -1.18
C ALA A 295 -10.96 0.96 -0.34
N GLU A 296 -10.00 0.20 -0.88
CA GLU A 296 -8.76 -0.13 -0.19
C GLU A 296 -7.84 1.07 0.01
N TRP A 297 -7.76 2.00 -0.95
CA TRP A 297 -7.04 3.26 -0.76
C TRP A 297 -7.59 4.04 0.44
N VAL A 298 -8.90 4.22 0.52
CA VAL A 298 -9.53 4.92 1.65
C VAL A 298 -9.30 4.18 2.97
N ARG A 299 -9.42 2.86 2.99
CA ARG A 299 -9.12 2.06 4.18
C ARG A 299 -7.67 2.27 4.62
N LEU A 300 -6.73 2.23 3.68
CA LEU A 300 -5.31 2.46 3.95
C LEU A 300 -5.08 3.83 4.59
N VAL A 301 -5.63 4.90 4.01
CA VAL A 301 -5.50 6.27 4.55
C VAL A 301 -6.09 6.37 5.95
N ARG A 302 -7.31 5.83 6.17
CA ARG A 302 -7.96 5.77 7.48
C ARG A 302 -7.12 5.04 8.52
N ARG A 303 -6.57 3.87 8.16
CA ARG A 303 -5.71 3.06 9.03
C ARG A 303 -4.47 3.83 9.43
N GLY A 304 -3.81 4.50 8.49
CA GLY A 304 -2.63 5.31 8.79
C GLY A 304 -2.92 6.49 9.70
N GLN A 305 -3.99 7.25 9.43
CA GLN A 305 -4.39 8.35 10.32
C GLN A 305 -4.78 7.87 11.71
N ALA A 306 -5.45 6.71 11.81
CA ALA A 306 -5.80 6.14 13.09
C ALA A 306 -4.56 5.66 13.87
N LEU A 307 -3.60 5.03 13.18
CA LEU A 307 -2.31 4.66 13.78
C LEU A 307 -1.53 5.88 14.27
N ARG A 308 -1.49 6.95 13.48
CA ARG A 308 -0.83 8.21 13.89
C ARG A 308 -1.42 8.77 15.18
N ARG A 309 -2.75 8.76 15.31
CA ARG A 309 -3.47 9.19 16.52
C ARG A 309 -3.20 8.26 17.71
N LEU A 310 -3.09 6.95 17.48
CA LEU A 310 -2.65 6.01 18.51
C LEU A 310 -1.21 6.31 18.96
N GLU A 311 -0.27 6.50 18.03
CA GLU A 311 1.12 6.84 18.33
C GLU A 311 1.24 8.13 19.14
N ALA A 312 0.44 9.14 18.81
CA ALA A 312 0.35 10.37 19.59
C ALA A 312 -0.19 10.11 21.00
N ALA A 313 -1.25 9.31 21.14
CA ALA A 313 -1.86 8.99 22.44
C ALA A 313 -0.95 8.19 23.38
N ILE A 314 -0.02 7.40 22.84
CA ILE A 314 0.93 6.60 23.64
C ILE A 314 2.32 7.21 23.77
N ARG A 315 2.61 8.33 23.10
CA ARG A 315 3.96 8.92 23.03
C ARG A 315 4.58 9.17 24.42
N ASP A 316 3.78 9.69 25.34
CA ASP A 316 4.22 10.06 26.69
C ASP A 316 3.84 9.00 27.74
N ALA A 317 3.24 7.88 27.31
CA ALA A 317 2.82 6.81 28.20
C ALA A 317 4.03 5.94 28.59
N ARG A 318 4.19 5.70 29.90
CA ARG A 318 5.21 4.76 30.40
C ARG A 318 4.79 3.33 30.11
N LEU A 319 5.68 2.54 29.53
CA LEU A 319 5.43 1.15 29.14
C LEU A 319 4.95 0.29 30.32
N GLU A 320 5.52 0.53 31.51
CA GLU A 320 5.18 -0.19 32.74
C GLU A 320 3.72 0.04 33.14
N VAL A 321 3.26 1.29 33.06
CA VAL A 321 1.89 1.69 33.41
C VAL A 321 0.88 1.09 32.45
N LEU A 322 1.19 1.10 31.14
CA LEU A 322 0.34 0.49 30.14
C LEU A 322 0.23 -1.02 30.37
N ARG A 323 1.35 -1.70 30.64
CA ARG A 323 1.38 -3.15 30.88
C ARG A 323 0.47 -3.59 32.02
N GLU A 324 0.48 -2.86 33.14
CA GLU A 324 -0.32 -3.18 34.33
C GLU A 324 -1.83 -3.17 34.06
N ARG A 325 -2.28 -2.43 33.04
CA ARG A 325 -3.69 -2.33 32.65
C ARG A 325 -4.11 -3.42 31.66
N ILE A 326 -3.16 -4.09 31.01
CA ILE A 326 -3.44 -5.09 29.97
C ILE A 326 -3.75 -6.43 30.63
N ARG A 327 -4.92 -7.00 30.28
CA ARG A 327 -5.40 -8.32 30.76
C ARG A 327 -5.27 -9.45 29.73
N VAL A 328 -4.59 -9.20 28.61
CA VAL A 328 -4.41 -10.19 27.55
C VAL A 328 -3.27 -11.13 27.93
N ASP A 329 -3.55 -12.41 28.16
CA ASP A 329 -2.53 -13.38 28.58
C ASP A 329 -1.99 -14.24 27.43
N GLU A 330 -2.69 -14.26 26.31
CA GLU A 330 -2.32 -15.04 25.12
C GLU A 330 -2.08 -14.13 23.91
N LEU A 331 -1.02 -14.45 23.17
CA LEU A 331 -0.62 -13.83 21.93
C LEU A 331 -0.81 -14.84 20.80
N ARG A 332 -1.47 -14.42 19.72
CA ARG A 332 -1.76 -15.23 18.54
C ARG A 332 -0.90 -14.81 17.36
N PRO A 333 -0.59 -15.72 16.41
CA PRO A 333 0.00 -15.36 15.13
C PRO A 333 -0.78 -14.23 14.46
N GLY A 334 -0.08 -13.25 13.89
CA GLY A 334 -0.70 -12.06 13.30
C GLY A 334 -1.05 -10.95 14.30
N ASP A 335 -1.01 -11.19 15.62
CA ASP A 335 -1.18 -10.13 16.60
C ASP A 335 -0.09 -9.06 16.43
N VAL A 336 -0.50 -7.79 16.46
CA VAL A 336 0.43 -6.65 16.45
C VAL A 336 0.81 -6.29 17.88
N LEU A 337 2.12 -6.24 18.14
CA LEU A 337 2.71 -5.87 19.40
C LEU A 337 3.47 -4.56 19.29
N TRP A 338 3.46 -3.78 20.37
CA TRP A 338 4.33 -2.63 20.59
C TRP A 338 5.25 -2.90 21.79
N GLN A 339 6.52 -2.50 21.70
CA GLN A 339 7.50 -2.63 22.78
C GLN A 339 8.38 -1.37 22.92
N GLY A 340 7.76 -0.22 23.23
CA GLY A 340 8.49 1.02 23.50
C GLY A 340 9.37 1.45 22.32
N THR A 341 10.66 1.64 22.58
CA THR A 341 11.66 2.03 21.56
C THR A 341 12.00 0.93 20.57
N ALA A 342 11.60 -0.32 20.82
CA ALA A 342 11.70 -1.39 19.83
C ALA A 342 10.55 -1.33 18.81
N GLY A 343 9.57 -0.45 18.99
CA GLY A 343 8.54 -0.21 17.98
C GLY A 343 7.52 -1.34 17.85
N LEU A 344 7.02 -1.50 16.62
CA LEU A 344 5.95 -2.44 16.28
C LEU A 344 6.50 -3.75 15.70
N GLY A 345 5.81 -4.85 15.99
CA GLY A 345 6.10 -6.16 15.42
C GLY A 345 4.86 -7.05 15.31
N VAL A 346 4.90 -8.03 14.40
CA VAL A 346 3.82 -9.01 14.18
C VAL A 346 4.21 -10.37 14.73
N VAL A 347 3.38 -10.97 15.57
CA VAL A 347 3.65 -12.28 16.18
C VAL A 347 3.68 -13.38 15.13
N LEU A 348 4.72 -14.21 15.16
CA LEU A 348 4.87 -15.36 14.27
C LEU A 348 4.19 -16.62 14.79
N ARG A 349 4.25 -16.87 16.11
CA ARG A 349 3.78 -18.11 16.73
C ARG A 349 3.01 -17.83 18.02
N PRO A 350 2.02 -18.67 18.39
CA PRO A 350 1.30 -18.48 19.64
C PRO A 350 2.25 -18.50 20.85
N ARG A 351 2.02 -17.57 21.78
CA ARG A 351 2.83 -17.41 23.00
C ARG A 351 1.99 -16.93 24.17
N SER A 352 2.39 -17.30 25.38
CA SER A 352 1.88 -16.66 26.59
C SER A 352 2.58 -15.33 26.83
N ARG A 353 1.84 -14.31 27.24
CA ARG A 353 2.39 -13.00 27.62
C ARG A 353 2.93 -12.98 29.05
N SER A 354 2.47 -13.86 29.93
CA SER A 354 2.81 -13.82 31.36
C SER A 354 4.23 -14.30 31.69
N GLY A 355 4.94 -14.89 30.73
CA GLY A 355 6.30 -15.39 30.88
C GLY A 355 7.41 -14.36 30.65
N ARG A 356 8.65 -14.76 30.94
CA ARG A 356 9.86 -14.06 30.49
C ARG A 356 10.37 -14.57 29.14
N ASP A 357 9.60 -15.43 28.49
CA ASP A 357 9.96 -16.05 27.23
C ASP A 357 10.03 -15.03 26.10
N SER A 358 10.81 -15.38 25.07
CA SER A 358 10.88 -14.64 23.83
C SER A 358 9.63 -14.91 22.97
N VAL A 359 9.00 -13.83 22.50
CA VAL A 359 7.95 -13.85 21.49
C VAL A 359 8.59 -13.61 20.13
N PRO A 360 8.61 -14.60 19.22
CA PRO A 360 9.12 -14.40 17.88
C PRO A 360 8.18 -13.45 17.12
N VAL A 361 8.75 -12.37 16.60
CA VAL A 361 8.03 -11.32 15.86
C VAL A 361 8.75 -10.95 14.58
N LEU A 362 7.99 -10.56 13.56
CA LEU A 362 8.51 -9.82 12.43
C LEU A 362 8.46 -8.34 12.76
N LYS A 363 9.62 -7.73 13.00
CA LYS A 363 9.70 -6.31 13.37
C LYS A 363 9.48 -5.41 12.15
N LEU A 364 8.86 -4.25 12.38
CA LEU A 364 8.73 -3.23 11.36
C LEU A 364 9.95 -2.33 11.22
N GLU A 365 10.53 -1.90 12.34
CA GLU A 365 11.65 -0.96 12.36
C GLU A 365 13.00 -1.70 12.38
N GLY A 366 13.95 -1.27 11.55
CA GLY A 366 15.33 -1.79 11.54
C GLY A 366 15.64 -2.73 10.38
N ASP A 367 16.36 -3.82 10.66
CA ASP A 367 16.80 -4.81 9.65
C ASP A 367 15.64 -5.65 9.10
N GLY A 368 14.51 -5.72 9.80
CA GLY A 368 13.32 -6.41 9.32
C GLY A 368 13.36 -7.92 9.44
N GLY A 369 14.33 -8.46 10.16
CA GLY A 369 14.41 -9.89 10.42
C GLY A 369 13.31 -10.37 11.38
N GLU A 370 13.20 -11.69 11.48
CA GLU A 370 12.63 -12.31 12.67
C GLU A 370 13.48 -11.92 13.88
N THR A 371 12.82 -11.39 14.91
CA THR A 371 13.45 -11.04 16.18
C THR A 371 12.59 -11.50 17.34
N ALA A 372 13.06 -11.26 18.55
CA ALA A 372 12.37 -11.65 19.78
C ALA A 372 12.00 -10.41 20.58
N PHE A 373 10.71 -10.29 20.88
CA PHE A 373 10.23 -9.42 21.94
C PHE A 373 10.17 -10.17 23.26
N VAL A 374 10.23 -9.46 24.38
CA VAL A 374 10.16 -10.08 25.71
C VAL A 374 8.69 -10.14 26.13
N ALA A 375 8.12 -11.34 26.28
CA ALA A 375 6.68 -11.55 26.42
C ALA A 375 6.00 -10.60 27.42
N TRP A 376 6.45 -10.58 28.68
CA TRP A 376 5.88 -9.70 29.71
C TRP A 376 6.03 -8.21 29.41
N ALA A 377 6.99 -7.79 28.59
CA ALA A 377 7.19 -6.38 28.21
C ALA A 377 6.39 -5.97 26.96
N THR A 378 5.72 -6.92 26.29
CA THR A 378 4.94 -6.62 25.09
C THR A 378 3.56 -6.05 25.40
N VAL A 379 3.13 -5.11 24.55
CA VAL A 379 1.81 -4.50 24.61
C VAL A 379 1.07 -4.84 23.32
N PRO A 380 0.06 -5.73 23.36
CA PRO A 380 -0.78 -6.00 22.21
C PRO A 380 -1.54 -4.73 21.81
N VAL A 381 -1.46 -4.33 20.54
CA VAL A 381 -2.11 -3.10 20.06
C VAL A 381 -3.62 -3.16 20.29
N ARG A 382 -4.25 -4.34 20.17
CA ARG A 382 -5.67 -4.51 20.51
C ARG A 382 -6.03 -4.08 21.93
N ALA A 383 -5.12 -4.23 22.89
CA ALA A 383 -5.34 -3.86 24.27
C ALA A 383 -5.25 -2.33 24.47
N LEU A 384 -4.42 -1.63 23.69
CA LEU A 384 -4.36 -0.17 23.68
C LEU A 384 -5.67 0.49 23.23
N LEU A 385 -6.51 -0.24 22.51
CA LEU A 385 -7.80 0.25 22.02
C LEU A 385 -8.90 0.21 23.10
N ASP A 386 -8.62 -0.38 24.26
CA ASP A 386 -9.45 -0.33 25.45
C ASP A 386 -9.37 1.04 26.13
N VAL A 387 -10.50 1.53 26.63
CA VAL A 387 -10.61 2.81 27.32
C VAL A 387 -9.95 2.75 28.70
N ASP A 388 -9.92 1.57 29.30
CA ASP A 388 -9.27 1.33 30.59
C ASP A 388 -7.74 1.38 30.48
N VAL A 389 -7.18 1.12 29.28
CA VAL A 389 -5.74 1.18 29.01
C VAL A 389 -5.33 2.58 28.59
N ILE A 390 -5.91 3.09 27.49
CA ILE A 390 -5.76 4.47 27.03
C ILE A 390 -7.12 5.16 27.19
N PRO A 391 -7.24 6.21 28.02
CA PRO A 391 -8.49 6.97 28.15
C PRO A 391 -8.91 7.66 26.85
N TRP A 392 -10.17 8.09 26.77
CA TRP A 392 -10.62 8.93 25.66
C TRP A 392 -9.96 10.30 25.67
N THR A 393 -9.57 10.75 24.48
CA THR A 393 -9.11 12.11 24.22
C THR A 393 -9.85 12.64 23.00
N GLN A 394 -9.80 13.95 22.77
CA GLN A 394 -10.36 14.56 21.57
C GLN A 394 -9.73 14.00 20.28
N GLU A 395 -8.45 13.63 20.33
CA GLU A 395 -7.71 13.13 19.16
C GLU A 395 -7.86 11.63 18.95
N PHE A 396 -8.10 10.85 20.02
CA PHE A 396 -8.17 9.38 19.99
C PHE A 396 -9.48 8.85 20.60
N ASP A 397 -10.58 9.28 19.97
CA ASP A 397 -11.95 8.95 20.33
C ASP A 397 -12.45 7.62 19.70
N HIS A 398 -13.77 7.48 19.53
CA HIS A 398 -14.39 6.28 18.97
C HIS A 398 -13.98 6.00 17.51
N GLY A 399 -13.79 7.02 16.68
CA GLY A 399 -13.56 6.86 15.24
C GLY A 399 -12.26 6.11 14.92
N PRO A 400 -11.09 6.65 15.29
CA PRO A 400 -9.79 5.99 15.12
C PRO A 400 -9.74 4.62 15.80
N ARG A 401 -10.33 4.46 16.99
CA ARG A 401 -10.36 3.17 17.70
C ARG A 401 -11.14 2.12 16.94
N ARG A 402 -12.28 2.47 16.34
CA ARG A 402 -13.06 1.53 15.50
C ARG A 402 -12.23 1.06 14.31
N VAL A 403 -11.61 2.00 13.58
CA VAL A 403 -10.75 1.68 12.42
C VAL A 403 -9.60 0.76 12.83
N LEU A 404 -8.93 1.03 13.96
CA LEU A 404 -7.85 0.17 14.44
C LEU A 404 -8.32 -1.18 14.94
N ARG A 405 -9.52 -1.30 15.53
CA ARG A 405 -10.05 -2.61 15.95
C ARG A 405 -10.31 -3.49 14.74
N GLU A 406 -10.96 -2.94 13.72
CA GLU A 406 -11.20 -3.63 12.45
C GLU A 406 -9.86 -4.04 11.82
N PHE A 407 -8.92 -3.10 11.73
CA PHE A 407 -7.62 -3.37 11.13
C PHE A 407 -6.82 -4.44 11.88
N VAL A 408 -6.64 -4.31 13.20
CA VAL A 408 -5.90 -5.30 14.00
C VAL A 408 -6.61 -6.67 13.98
N HIS A 409 -7.94 -6.69 13.91
CA HIS A 409 -8.69 -7.93 13.75
C HIS A 409 -8.37 -8.60 12.42
N GLU A 410 -8.41 -7.87 11.30
CA GLU A 410 -8.05 -8.38 9.97
C GLU A 410 -6.63 -8.97 9.94
N LEU A 411 -5.64 -8.28 10.53
CA LEU A 411 -4.25 -8.76 10.61
C LEU A 411 -4.13 -10.09 11.39
N SER A 412 -4.99 -10.30 12.40
CA SER A 412 -4.96 -11.48 13.28
C SER A 412 -5.77 -12.68 12.78
N MET A 413 -6.76 -12.48 11.91
CA MET A 413 -7.73 -13.52 11.51
C MET A 413 -7.23 -14.48 10.43
N ALA A 414 -6.02 -14.26 9.95
CA ALA A 414 -5.69 -14.64 8.59
C ALA A 414 -4.61 -15.76 8.51
N VAL A 415 -4.19 -16.26 9.67
CA VAL A 415 -3.37 -17.46 9.79
C VAL A 415 -4.30 -18.69 9.86
N PRO A 416 -4.23 -19.64 8.92
CA PRO A 416 -4.97 -20.89 9.01
C PRO A 416 -4.66 -21.53 10.36
N ARG A 417 -5.70 -21.91 11.11
CA ARG A 417 -5.48 -22.78 12.29
C ARG A 417 -4.88 -24.09 11.77
N PRO A 418 -3.74 -24.55 12.32
CA PRO A 418 -3.08 -25.77 11.88
C PRO A 418 -3.97 -27.00 12.02
#